data_AF-F9XA74-F1
#
_entry.id   AF-F9XA74-F1
#
_cell.length_a   1.000
_cell.length_b   1.000
_cell.length_c   1.000
_cell.angle_alpha   90.00
_cell.angle_beta   90.00
_cell.angle_gamma   90.00
#
_symmetry.space_group_name_H-M   'P 1'
#
loop_
_entity.id
_entity.type
_entity.pdbx_description
1 polymer ?
#
loop_
_entity_poly.entity_id
_entity_poly.type
_entity_poly.pdbx_seq_one_letter_code
_entity_poly.pdbx_strand_id
1 'polypeptide(L)'
;MTTTTMAENEPQAVAGPPTAPPDRPSAVWNRRLIIGAFWFVVVCLGLPHWTWTTSIQRSSLPLESMNAWAEGNACQLQYPLNIELKTSNVPSGQASDLATRLETLLNAEDRFSLHKFNVVTGTVSTNSALTVQLDSSSANSPAKATLRSWEPVLDVSHQLQTPEDLQNTALFLAGQIFEVFEDESAALSHLLDGTPFSGGRQAMQLSVEKKQKLDGRTTRAFKPASSYHLTFSLFTPGASPSAWEIDQALKEYIQPLLNPLSSVSKFTIDTQVQLYAAFSPSISGPVFDEDRNRWSLHYSDLTGFVNAAEWPLSPGIGSGPTINFVLYHPSADKAPLLIAENDGTSWIIPQWGAVQIHNPPPGQNTTKLTLEDLRPDMLVFADQLASLLGVPPSPPSLSLRISSLARERATALILSASSTLGALSRLTLKLTSIEIPTSVAKSVDETLTRLDRACQDLQQGNFQSAL
;
A
#
# COMPACT_ATOMS: atom_id res chain seq x y z
N MET A 1 92.82 33.64 -28.62
CA MET A 1 93.43 33.48 -29.96
C MET A 1 94.34 32.26 -29.93
N THR A 2 94.58 31.67 -31.10
CA THR A 2 95.47 30.53 -31.43
C THR A 2 95.00 29.10 -31.10
N THR A 3 94.53 28.46 -32.17
CA THR A 3 94.59 27.02 -32.52
C THR A 3 96.00 26.42 -32.40
N THR A 4 96.11 25.09 -32.24
CA THR A 4 96.79 24.15 -33.19
C THR A 4 96.96 22.71 -32.62
N THR A 5 96.33 21.76 -33.32
CA THR A 5 96.57 20.32 -33.60
C THR A 5 97.55 19.44 -32.79
N MET A 6 97.20 18.15 -32.63
CA MET A 6 97.96 16.92 -33.02
C MET A 6 97.09 15.69 -32.68
N ALA A 7 96.65 14.88 -33.66
CA ALA A 7 97.34 13.77 -34.33
C ALA A 7 97.00 12.39 -33.71
N GLU A 8 96.53 11.52 -34.60
CA GLU A 8 95.87 10.22 -34.43
C GLU A 8 96.88 9.07 -34.32
N ASN A 9 96.55 8.03 -33.55
CA ASN A 9 97.06 6.67 -33.79
C ASN A 9 96.21 5.61 -33.04
N GLU A 10 95.62 4.71 -33.81
CA GLU A 10 95.07 3.39 -33.42
C GLU A 10 96.01 2.30 -34.00
N PRO A 11 95.83 0.97 -33.79
CA PRO A 11 95.08 0.22 -32.78
C PRO A 11 95.87 -1.03 -32.26
N GLN A 12 95.26 -1.89 -31.41
CA GLN A 12 95.24 -3.36 -31.67
C GLN A 12 94.22 -4.10 -30.77
N ALA A 13 93.49 -5.01 -31.41
CA ALA A 13 92.33 -5.74 -30.90
C ALA A 13 92.66 -7.18 -30.47
N VAL A 14 91.92 -7.70 -29.48
CA VAL A 14 91.95 -9.10 -29.02
C VAL A 14 90.58 -9.75 -29.26
N ALA A 15 90.58 -10.94 -29.86
CA ALA A 15 89.39 -11.69 -30.30
C ALA A 15 88.63 -12.38 -29.14
N GLY A 16 87.29 -12.35 -29.21
CA GLY A 16 86.37 -12.99 -28.25
C GLY A 16 85.98 -14.44 -28.60
N PRO A 17 85.34 -15.17 -27.66
CA PRO A 17 85.11 -16.61 -27.71
C PRO A 17 83.99 -17.04 -28.70
N PRO A 18 83.99 -18.31 -29.15
CA PRO A 18 83.23 -18.77 -30.31
C PRO A 18 81.72 -18.91 -30.05
N THR A 19 80.93 -18.50 -31.04
CA THR A 19 79.47 -18.56 -31.06
C THR A 19 78.93 -19.96 -31.34
N ALA A 20 77.79 -20.29 -30.73
CA ALA A 20 77.11 -21.58 -30.92
C ALA A 20 76.71 -21.81 -32.39
N PRO A 21 76.71 -23.07 -32.88
CA PRO A 21 76.48 -23.37 -34.29
C PRO A 21 75.06 -23.02 -34.76
N PRO A 22 74.88 -22.61 -36.02
CA PRO A 22 73.60 -22.15 -36.55
C PRO A 22 72.57 -23.30 -36.65
N ASP A 23 71.34 -23.02 -36.22
CA ASP A 23 70.23 -23.97 -36.22
C ASP A 23 69.92 -24.49 -37.63
N ARG A 24 69.62 -25.80 -37.73
CA ARG A 24 69.23 -26.45 -38.98
C ARG A 24 67.91 -25.85 -39.51
N PRO A 25 67.75 -25.62 -40.82
CA PRO A 25 66.57 -24.95 -41.39
C PRO A 25 65.24 -25.70 -41.13
N SER A 26 65.28 -27.02 -40.99
CA SER A 26 64.11 -27.82 -40.60
C SER A 26 63.61 -27.51 -39.19
N ALA A 27 64.51 -27.19 -38.25
CA ALA A 27 64.14 -26.78 -36.89
C ALA A 27 63.42 -25.43 -36.89
N VAL A 28 63.84 -24.50 -37.76
CA VAL A 28 63.19 -23.19 -37.93
C VAL A 28 61.77 -23.34 -38.49
N TRP A 29 61.58 -24.22 -39.49
CA TRP A 29 60.26 -24.46 -40.08
C TRP A 29 59.31 -25.15 -39.10
N ASN A 30 59.78 -26.17 -38.38
CA ASN A 30 59.00 -26.80 -37.30
C ASN A 30 58.61 -25.79 -36.21
N ARG A 31 59.50 -24.88 -35.82
CA ARG A 31 59.18 -23.82 -34.84
C ARG A 31 58.07 -22.91 -35.32
N ARG A 32 58.08 -22.50 -36.60
CA ARG A 32 57.01 -21.68 -37.20
C ARG A 32 55.69 -22.43 -37.27
N LEU A 33 55.71 -23.73 -37.59
CA LEU A 33 54.52 -24.57 -37.62
C LEU A 33 53.92 -24.76 -36.23
N ILE A 34 54.76 -24.97 -35.21
CA ILE A 34 54.33 -25.05 -33.80
C ILE A 34 53.68 -23.72 -33.35
N ILE A 35 54.30 -22.59 -33.67
CA ILE A 35 53.73 -21.26 -33.37
C ILE A 35 52.40 -21.06 -34.10
N GLY A 36 52.31 -21.45 -35.38
CA GLY A 36 51.08 -21.37 -36.16
C GLY A 36 49.96 -22.24 -35.60
N ALA A 37 50.26 -23.48 -35.23
CA ALA A 37 49.30 -24.40 -34.61
C ALA A 37 48.84 -23.90 -33.23
N PHE A 38 49.74 -23.34 -32.42
CA PHE A 38 49.39 -22.72 -31.14
C PHE A 38 48.40 -21.56 -31.31
N TRP A 39 48.70 -20.61 -32.20
CA TRP A 39 47.79 -19.48 -32.45
C TRP A 39 46.48 -19.92 -33.09
N PHE A 40 46.49 -20.94 -33.94
CA PHE A 40 45.27 -21.52 -34.49
C PHE A 40 44.36 -22.07 -33.39
N VAL A 41 44.90 -22.82 -32.43
CA VAL A 41 44.13 -23.30 -31.27
C VAL A 41 43.63 -22.14 -30.41
N VAL A 42 44.47 -21.15 -30.12
CA VAL A 42 44.08 -19.97 -29.33
C VAL A 42 42.96 -19.20 -30.01
N VAL A 43 43.02 -18.99 -31.33
CA VAL A 43 42.03 -18.19 -32.05
C VAL A 43 40.75 -18.97 -32.33
N CYS A 44 40.84 -20.25 -32.72
CA CYS A 44 39.67 -21.04 -33.10
C CYS A 44 38.97 -21.71 -31.92
N LEU A 45 39.68 -22.01 -30.83
CA LEU A 45 39.10 -22.67 -29.64
C LEU A 45 39.21 -21.80 -28.40
N GLY A 46 40.36 -21.17 -28.17
CA GLY A 46 40.62 -20.35 -27.01
C GLY A 46 39.73 -19.11 -26.92
N LEU A 47 39.70 -18.28 -27.98
CA LEU A 47 38.91 -17.04 -28.01
C LEU A 47 37.40 -17.30 -27.92
N PRO A 48 36.79 -18.22 -28.70
CA PRO A 48 35.36 -18.50 -28.56
C PRO A 48 35.00 -19.03 -27.17
N HIS A 49 35.80 -19.96 -26.63
CA HIS A 49 35.57 -20.50 -25.29
C HIS A 49 35.75 -19.44 -24.20
N TRP A 50 36.78 -18.60 -24.31
CA TRP A 50 37.00 -17.47 -23.42
C TRP A 50 35.81 -16.50 -23.49
N THR A 51 35.39 -16.05 -24.68
CA THR A 51 34.24 -15.16 -24.81
C THR A 51 32.94 -15.77 -24.28
N TRP A 52 32.73 -17.08 -24.41
CA TRP A 52 31.56 -17.77 -23.89
C TRP A 52 31.58 -17.89 -22.36
N THR A 53 32.75 -18.22 -21.78
CA THR A 53 32.92 -18.32 -20.32
C THR A 53 32.98 -16.96 -19.61
N THR A 54 33.40 -15.89 -20.31
CA THR A 54 33.46 -14.53 -19.74
C THR A 54 32.30 -13.63 -20.17
N SER A 55 31.43 -14.07 -21.08
CA SER A 55 30.23 -13.31 -21.43
C SER A 55 29.24 -13.35 -20.28
N ILE A 56 28.83 -12.17 -19.84
CA ILE A 56 27.81 -12.02 -18.81
C ILE A 56 26.45 -12.24 -19.47
N GLN A 57 25.66 -13.20 -18.95
CA GLN A 57 24.32 -13.46 -19.46
C GLN A 57 23.41 -12.25 -19.19
N ARG A 58 22.87 -11.63 -20.25
CA ARG A 58 22.07 -10.42 -20.10
C ARG A 58 20.80 -10.50 -20.93
N SER A 59 19.70 -10.75 -20.24
CA SER A 59 18.38 -10.78 -20.87
C SER A 59 17.97 -9.38 -21.34
N SER A 60 17.37 -9.27 -22.52
CA SER A 60 16.81 -8.02 -23.03
C SER A 60 15.58 -7.62 -22.23
N LEU A 61 15.51 -6.36 -21.79
CA LEU A 61 14.34 -5.81 -21.11
C LEU A 61 13.60 -4.82 -22.03
N PRO A 62 12.27 -4.76 -21.98
CA PRO A 62 11.45 -3.80 -22.75
C PRO A 62 11.53 -2.40 -22.11
N LEU A 63 12.69 -1.74 -22.23
CA LEU A 63 12.99 -0.47 -21.56
C LEU A 63 12.00 0.66 -21.94
N GLU A 64 11.54 0.68 -23.20
CA GLU A 64 10.58 1.67 -23.67
C GLU A 64 9.24 1.56 -22.93
N SER A 65 8.68 0.35 -22.84
CA SER A 65 7.45 0.09 -22.10
C SER A 65 7.61 0.38 -20.60
N MET A 66 8.75 -0.01 -20.02
CA MET A 66 9.06 0.29 -18.60
C MET A 66 9.10 1.79 -18.33
N ASN A 67 9.73 2.56 -19.21
CA ASN A 67 9.80 4.02 -19.09
C ASN A 67 8.43 4.67 -19.35
N ALA A 68 7.67 4.20 -20.34
CA ALA A 68 6.32 4.70 -20.61
C ALA A 68 5.39 4.54 -19.40
N TRP A 69 5.49 3.41 -18.68
CA TRP A 69 4.79 3.21 -17.40
C TRP A 69 5.33 4.12 -16.30
N ALA A 70 6.65 4.20 -16.14
CA ALA A 70 7.27 5.04 -15.12
C ALA A 70 6.97 6.55 -15.30
N GLU A 71 6.77 7.00 -16.54
CA GLU A 71 6.45 8.37 -16.92
C GLU A 71 4.92 8.62 -17.00
N GLY A 72 4.08 7.65 -16.65
CA GLY A 72 2.62 7.80 -16.68
C GLY A 72 2.00 7.92 -18.08
N ASN A 73 2.78 7.67 -19.14
CA ASN A 73 2.34 7.76 -20.53
C ASN A 73 1.55 6.52 -20.98
N ALA A 74 1.77 5.38 -20.32
CA ALA A 74 1.13 4.11 -20.68
C ALA A 74 -0.35 4.02 -20.25
N CYS A 75 -0.72 4.68 -19.15
CA CYS A 75 -2.07 4.59 -18.58
C CYS A 75 -2.55 5.93 -18.04
N GLN A 76 -3.69 6.40 -18.55
CA GLN A 76 -4.43 7.50 -17.95
C GLN A 76 -5.38 6.96 -16.89
N LEU A 77 -5.12 7.33 -15.63
CA LEU A 77 -5.97 6.95 -14.51
C LEU A 77 -7.26 7.78 -14.56
N GLN A 78 -8.40 7.10 -14.74
CA GLN A 78 -9.73 7.67 -14.67
C GLN A 78 -10.68 6.64 -14.04
N TYR A 79 -11.47 7.06 -13.05
CA TYR A 79 -12.33 6.18 -12.27
C TYR A 79 -13.80 6.37 -12.71
N PRO A 80 -14.34 5.53 -13.60
CA PRO A 80 -15.75 5.59 -13.97
C PRO A 80 -16.62 5.13 -12.79
N LEU A 81 -17.52 5.99 -12.33
CA LEU A 81 -18.48 5.71 -11.27
C LEU A 81 -19.88 5.69 -11.86
N ASN A 82 -20.50 4.51 -11.87
CA ASN A 82 -21.88 4.36 -12.31
C ASN A 82 -22.81 4.65 -11.14
N ILE A 83 -23.67 5.65 -11.28
CA ILE A 83 -24.69 6.02 -10.30
C ILE A 83 -26.04 5.53 -10.81
N GLU A 84 -26.71 4.70 -10.02
CA GLU A 84 -28.04 4.20 -10.33
C GLU A 84 -29.10 5.11 -9.70
N LEU A 85 -29.91 5.78 -10.51
CA LEU A 85 -31.00 6.62 -10.06
C LEU A 85 -32.33 5.84 -10.07
N LYS A 86 -32.85 5.55 -8.88
CA LYS A 86 -34.17 4.94 -8.65
C LYS A 86 -35.14 6.02 -8.21
N THR A 87 -36.16 6.28 -9.01
CA THR A 87 -37.17 7.31 -8.70
C THR A 87 -38.52 6.66 -8.40
N SER A 88 -39.10 6.97 -7.25
CA SER A 88 -40.48 6.61 -6.89
C SER A 88 -41.41 7.77 -7.23
N ASN A 89 -42.53 7.48 -7.90
CA ASN A 89 -43.57 8.46 -8.24
C ASN A 89 -43.13 9.58 -9.22
N VAL A 90 -42.10 9.32 -10.04
CA VAL A 90 -41.64 10.24 -11.09
C VAL A 90 -41.81 9.56 -12.46
N PRO A 91 -42.38 10.23 -13.48
CA PRO A 91 -42.45 9.70 -14.84
C PRO A 91 -41.06 9.39 -15.42
N SER A 92 -40.93 8.30 -16.17
CA SER A 92 -39.63 7.85 -16.73
C SER A 92 -38.91 8.92 -17.55
N GLY A 93 -39.64 9.73 -18.32
CA GLY A 93 -39.06 10.83 -19.10
C GLY A 93 -38.45 11.94 -18.24
N GLN A 94 -39.05 12.27 -17.10
CA GLN A 94 -38.49 13.24 -16.15
C GLN A 94 -37.29 12.65 -15.41
N ALA A 95 -37.34 11.36 -15.06
CA ALA A 95 -36.22 10.67 -14.45
C ALA A 95 -34.98 10.66 -15.37
N SER A 96 -35.16 10.42 -16.67
CA SER A 96 -34.04 10.48 -17.63
C SER A 96 -33.48 11.89 -17.84
N ASP A 97 -34.33 12.93 -17.82
CA ASP A 97 -33.87 14.32 -17.89
C ASP A 97 -33.09 14.70 -16.62
N LEU A 98 -33.59 14.31 -15.43
CA LEU A 98 -32.88 14.47 -14.17
C LEU A 98 -31.50 13.78 -14.20
N ALA A 99 -31.45 12.53 -14.67
CA ALA A 99 -30.20 11.78 -14.77
C ALA A 99 -29.19 12.46 -15.69
N THR A 100 -29.63 12.92 -16.87
CA THR A 100 -28.76 13.61 -17.83
C THR A 100 -28.22 14.91 -17.24
N ARG A 101 -29.08 15.71 -16.60
CA ARG A 101 -28.66 16.96 -15.93
C ARG A 101 -27.70 16.69 -14.78
N LEU A 102 -28.00 15.70 -13.95
CA LEU A 102 -27.12 15.31 -12.84
C LEU A 102 -25.76 14.87 -13.37
N GLU A 103 -25.71 14.05 -14.42
CA GLU A 103 -24.46 13.64 -15.06
C GLU A 103 -23.64 14.83 -15.57
N THR A 104 -24.29 15.81 -16.23
CA THR A 104 -23.60 17.01 -16.70
C THR A 104 -23.05 17.86 -15.55
N LEU A 105 -23.78 17.98 -14.44
CA LEU A 105 -23.33 18.73 -13.27
C LEU A 105 -22.16 18.03 -12.56
N LEU A 106 -22.24 16.71 -12.40
CA LEU A 106 -21.19 15.94 -11.73
C LEU A 106 -19.86 15.96 -12.50
N ASN A 107 -19.92 15.86 -13.83
CA ASN A 107 -18.73 15.85 -14.68
C ASN A 107 -18.17 17.25 -15.01
N ALA A 108 -18.92 18.33 -14.73
CA ALA A 108 -18.46 19.70 -14.90
C ALA A 108 -17.59 20.19 -13.74
N GLU A 109 -17.55 19.47 -12.62
CA GLU A 109 -16.86 19.88 -11.40
C GLU A 109 -15.37 19.50 -11.45
N ASP A 110 -14.48 20.51 -11.48
CA ASP A 110 -13.03 20.32 -11.59
C ASP A 110 -12.44 19.50 -10.43
N ARG A 111 -13.07 19.55 -9.24
CA ARG A 111 -12.65 18.80 -8.05
C ARG A 111 -12.65 17.28 -8.25
N PHE A 112 -13.41 16.78 -9.23
CA PHE A 112 -13.55 15.37 -9.54
C PHE A 112 -12.92 14.99 -10.89
N SER A 113 -11.90 15.71 -11.34
CA SER A 113 -11.22 15.45 -12.62
C SER A 113 -10.66 14.03 -12.82
N LEU A 114 -10.49 13.27 -11.73
CA LEU A 114 -10.11 11.85 -11.77
C LEU A 114 -11.30 10.91 -11.98
N HIS A 115 -12.49 11.32 -11.56
CA HIS A 115 -13.72 10.54 -11.64
C HIS A 115 -14.48 10.85 -12.92
N LYS A 116 -15.24 9.86 -13.41
CA LYS A 116 -16.19 10.05 -14.51
C LYS A 116 -17.51 9.46 -14.08
N PHE A 117 -18.50 10.31 -13.86
CA PHE A 117 -19.81 9.88 -13.40
C PHE A 117 -20.69 9.50 -14.59
N ASN A 118 -21.32 8.32 -14.54
CA ASN A 118 -22.34 7.91 -15.50
C ASN A 118 -23.64 7.68 -14.73
N VAL A 119 -24.72 8.38 -15.07
CA VAL A 119 -25.99 8.27 -14.32
C VAL A 119 -27.00 7.46 -15.13
N VAL A 120 -27.46 6.33 -14.59
CA VAL A 120 -28.37 5.41 -15.28
C VAL A 120 -29.70 5.29 -14.52
N THR A 121 -30.81 5.31 -15.25
CA THR A 121 -32.16 5.13 -14.68
C THR A 121 -32.75 3.76 -15.03
N GLY A 122 -33.37 3.08 -14.07
CA GLY A 122 -34.34 2.01 -14.35
C GLY A 122 -33.80 0.61 -14.67
N THR A 123 -32.48 0.41 -14.79
CA THR A 123 -31.87 -0.93 -14.93
C THR A 123 -30.94 -1.21 -13.76
N VAL A 124 -31.13 -2.37 -13.11
CA VAL A 124 -30.22 -2.89 -12.08
C VAL A 124 -28.86 -3.14 -12.72
N SER A 125 -27.95 -2.17 -12.59
CA SER A 125 -26.55 -2.35 -12.94
C SER A 125 -25.88 -3.13 -11.81
N THR A 126 -25.27 -4.28 -12.12
CA THR A 126 -24.51 -5.07 -11.14
C THR A 126 -23.27 -4.33 -10.63
N ASN A 127 -22.82 -3.30 -11.34
CA ASN A 127 -21.62 -2.52 -11.03
C ASN A 127 -21.97 -1.04 -10.72
N SER A 128 -23.05 -0.83 -9.97
CA SER A 128 -23.38 0.50 -9.42
C SER A 128 -22.43 0.85 -8.26
N ALA A 129 -21.81 2.03 -8.33
CA ALA A 129 -20.99 2.58 -7.25
C ALA A 129 -21.85 3.22 -6.14
N LEU A 130 -23.01 3.79 -6.51
CA LEU A 130 -23.95 4.43 -5.60
C LEU A 130 -25.36 4.32 -6.20
N THR A 131 -26.32 3.83 -5.41
CA THR A 131 -27.74 3.87 -5.77
C THR A 131 -28.42 5.03 -5.05
N VAL A 132 -29.01 5.93 -5.81
CA VAL A 132 -29.80 7.06 -5.29
C VAL A 132 -31.28 6.69 -5.36
N GLN A 133 -31.93 6.59 -4.20
CA GLN A 133 -33.35 6.33 -4.09
C GLN A 133 -34.08 7.65 -3.82
N LEU A 134 -34.73 8.18 -4.85
CA LEU A 134 -35.44 9.45 -4.83
C LEU A 134 -36.94 9.23 -4.65
N ASP A 135 -37.48 9.69 -3.53
CA ASP A 135 -38.91 9.64 -3.23
C ASP A 135 -39.53 11.05 -3.32
N SER A 136 -40.43 11.23 -4.31
CA SER A 136 -41.09 12.53 -4.57
C SER A 136 -42.38 12.77 -3.77
N SER A 137 -42.73 11.92 -2.80
CA SER A 137 -44.03 11.96 -2.11
C SER A 137 -44.14 12.99 -0.96
N SER A 138 -43.04 13.59 -0.51
CA SER A 138 -43.02 14.49 0.65
C SER A 138 -43.36 15.94 0.27
N ALA A 139 -44.65 16.26 0.11
CA ALA A 139 -45.12 17.55 -0.39
C ALA A 139 -44.91 18.78 0.55
N ASN A 140 -44.27 18.64 1.72
CA ASN A 140 -44.10 19.72 2.71
C ASN A 140 -42.86 19.55 3.63
N SER A 141 -41.87 18.73 3.26
CA SER A 141 -40.67 18.51 4.06
C SER A 141 -39.44 19.10 3.37
N PRO A 142 -38.47 19.67 4.12
CA PRO A 142 -37.22 20.11 3.53
C PRO A 142 -36.50 18.93 2.86
N ALA A 143 -35.75 19.23 1.80
CA ALA A 143 -34.91 18.25 1.13
C ALA A 143 -34.02 17.55 2.17
N LYS A 144 -34.13 16.22 2.25
CA LYS A 144 -33.35 15.41 3.18
C LYS A 144 -32.72 14.27 2.40
N ALA A 145 -31.42 14.10 2.60
CA ALA A 145 -30.66 12.96 2.12
C ALA A 145 -30.11 12.20 3.33
N THR A 146 -30.13 10.87 3.27
CA THR A 146 -29.57 10.02 4.33
C THR A 146 -28.90 8.82 3.69
N LEU A 147 -27.62 8.65 3.95
CA LEU A 147 -26.83 7.53 3.46
C LEU A 147 -26.97 6.34 4.42
N ARG A 148 -27.23 5.14 3.88
CA ARG A 148 -27.29 3.91 4.70
C ARG A 148 -25.91 3.49 5.19
N SER A 149 -25.83 2.92 6.38
CA SER A 149 -24.54 2.56 7.02
C SER A 149 -23.85 1.33 6.43
N TRP A 150 -24.60 0.40 5.83
CA TRP A 150 -24.06 -0.88 5.34
C TRP A 150 -24.15 -1.04 3.82
N GLU A 151 -24.98 -0.24 3.16
CA GLU A 151 -25.25 -0.32 1.73
C GLU A 151 -24.83 0.99 1.03
N PRO A 152 -24.46 0.96 -0.25
CA PRO A 152 -24.14 2.15 -1.02
C PRO A 152 -25.44 2.78 -1.56
N VAL A 153 -26.39 3.07 -0.65
CA VAL A 153 -27.71 3.61 -0.99
C VAL A 153 -27.90 4.96 -0.31
N LEU A 154 -28.18 5.98 -1.13
CA LEU A 154 -28.52 7.33 -0.70
C LEU A 154 -30.04 7.52 -0.82
N ASP A 155 -30.74 7.54 0.30
CA ASP A 155 -32.17 7.80 0.35
C ASP A 155 -32.40 9.31 0.34
N VAL A 156 -33.16 9.81 -0.64
CA VAL A 156 -33.41 11.25 -0.85
C VAL A 156 -34.91 11.51 -0.93
N SER A 157 -35.41 12.43 -0.10
CA SER A 157 -36.77 12.95 -0.18
C SER A 157 -36.74 14.40 -0.69
N HIS A 158 -37.28 14.62 -1.89
CA HIS A 158 -37.37 15.95 -2.49
C HIS A 158 -38.65 16.08 -3.32
N GLN A 159 -39.29 17.26 -3.27
CA GLN A 159 -40.50 17.53 -4.05
C GLN A 159 -40.15 17.79 -5.53
N LEU A 160 -40.81 17.08 -6.45
CA LEU A 160 -40.75 17.34 -7.89
C LEU A 160 -42.15 17.61 -8.42
N GLN A 161 -42.51 18.89 -8.57
CA GLN A 161 -43.80 19.29 -9.15
C GLN A 161 -43.64 20.20 -10.36
N THR A 162 -42.61 21.05 -10.38
CA THR A 162 -42.33 21.99 -11.46
C THR A 162 -41.01 21.70 -12.18
N PRO A 163 -40.81 22.21 -13.41
CA PRO A 163 -39.53 22.11 -14.10
C PRO A 163 -38.36 22.78 -13.36
N GLU A 164 -38.61 23.83 -12.58
CA GLU A 164 -37.58 24.48 -11.74
C GLU A 164 -37.15 23.56 -10.59
N ASP A 165 -38.09 22.79 -10.01
CA ASP A 165 -37.78 21.79 -8.99
C ASP A 165 -36.84 20.70 -9.51
N LEU A 166 -36.92 20.37 -10.80
CA LEU A 166 -36.04 19.37 -11.43
C LEU A 166 -34.57 19.85 -11.44
N GLN A 167 -34.34 21.13 -11.73
CA GLN A 167 -33.00 21.72 -11.67
C GLN A 167 -32.49 21.82 -10.22
N ASN A 168 -33.35 22.24 -9.29
CA ASN A 168 -33.00 22.32 -7.86
C ASN A 168 -32.69 20.94 -7.28
N THR A 169 -33.46 19.92 -7.66
CA THR A 169 -33.22 18.53 -7.26
C THR A 169 -31.90 18.03 -7.82
N ALA A 170 -31.59 18.30 -9.09
CA ALA A 170 -30.31 17.90 -9.68
C ALA A 170 -29.11 18.56 -8.98
N LEU A 171 -29.21 19.85 -8.63
CA LEU A 171 -28.17 20.55 -7.85
C LEU A 171 -28.03 19.99 -6.43
N PHE A 172 -29.14 19.71 -5.76
CA PHE A 172 -29.13 19.11 -4.42
C PHE A 172 -28.50 17.71 -4.43
N LEU A 173 -28.88 16.86 -5.39
CA LEU A 173 -28.31 15.53 -5.58
C LEU A 173 -26.81 15.60 -5.90
N ALA A 174 -26.39 16.52 -6.77
CA ALA A 174 -24.99 16.72 -7.08
C ALA A 174 -24.19 17.08 -5.81
N GLY A 175 -24.69 18.02 -5.00
CA GLY A 175 -24.06 18.40 -3.73
C GLY A 175 -23.89 17.23 -2.77
N GLN A 176 -24.91 16.38 -2.62
CA GLN A 176 -24.85 15.20 -1.76
C GLN A 176 -23.88 14.13 -2.29
N ILE A 177 -23.82 13.92 -3.60
CA ILE A 177 -22.88 12.98 -4.22
C ILE A 177 -21.44 13.50 -4.07
N PHE A 178 -21.22 14.81 -4.20
CA PHE A 178 -19.92 15.42 -3.96
C PHE A 178 -19.45 15.20 -2.53
N GLU A 179 -20.32 15.38 -1.52
CA GLU A 179 -19.98 15.08 -0.12
C GLU A 179 -19.59 13.61 0.09
N VAL A 180 -20.29 12.68 -0.57
CA VAL A 180 -20.01 11.23 -0.47
C VAL A 180 -18.65 10.85 -1.03
N PHE A 181 -18.22 11.45 -2.15
CA PHE A 181 -16.96 11.11 -2.83
C PHE A 181 -15.80 12.08 -2.55
N GLU A 182 -16.00 13.13 -1.75
CA GLU A 182 -14.98 14.15 -1.48
C GLU A 182 -13.72 13.56 -0.85
N ASP A 183 -13.86 12.69 0.16
CA ASP A 183 -12.70 12.12 0.85
C ASP A 183 -11.90 11.19 -0.06
N GLU A 184 -12.60 10.46 -0.94
CA GLU A 184 -11.95 9.61 -1.94
C GLU A 184 -11.19 10.43 -2.98
N SER A 185 -11.81 11.47 -3.55
CA SER A 185 -11.15 12.32 -4.53
C SER A 185 -9.96 13.08 -3.93
N ALA A 186 -10.08 13.52 -2.67
CA ALA A 186 -8.98 14.07 -1.90
C ALA A 186 -7.84 13.06 -1.70
N ALA A 187 -8.15 11.82 -1.34
CA ALA A 187 -7.15 10.77 -1.15
C ALA A 187 -6.43 10.41 -2.47
N LEU A 188 -7.17 10.22 -3.56
CA LEU A 188 -6.60 9.87 -4.87
C LEU A 188 -5.76 11.02 -5.43
N SER A 189 -6.24 12.27 -5.32
CA SER A 189 -5.45 13.43 -5.74
C SER A 189 -4.18 13.58 -4.93
N HIS A 190 -4.22 13.32 -3.62
CA HIS A 190 -3.04 13.31 -2.76
C HIS A 190 -2.05 12.20 -3.13
N LEU A 191 -2.53 10.99 -3.44
CA LEU A 191 -1.69 9.86 -3.87
C LEU A 191 -0.99 10.13 -5.22
N LEU A 192 -1.62 10.87 -6.11
CA LEU A 192 -1.08 11.22 -7.42
C LEU A 192 -0.27 12.51 -7.43
N ASP A 193 -0.32 13.31 -6.37
CA ASP A 193 0.42 14.57 -6.23
C ASP A 193 1.93 14.33 -6.36
N GLY A 194 2.59 15.10 -7.24
CA GLY A 194 4.02 14.93 -7.54
C GLY A 194 4.38 13.67 -8.35
N THR A 195 3.40 12.88 -8.79
CA THR A 195 3.63 11.71 -9.65
C THR A 195 3.37 12.04 -11.12
N PRO A 196 4.01 11.33 -12.07
CA PRO A 196 3.76 11.55 -13.50
C PRO A 196 2.34 11.15 -13.94
N PHE A 197 1.63 10.37 -13.13
CA PHE A 197 0.24 9.97 -13.38
C PHE A 197 -0.80 11.06 -13.08
N SER A 198 -0.38 12.21 -12.54
CA SER A 198 -1.25 13.38 -12.39
C SER A 198 -1.75 13.92 -13.73
N GLY A 199 -1.07 13.61 -14.84
CA GLY A 199 -1.52 13.95 -16.20
C GLY A 199 -1.63 15.46 -16.44
N GLY A 200 -0.87 16.27 -15.69
CA GLY A 200 -0.96 17.73 -15.74
C GLY A 200 -2.29 18.30 -15.22
N ARG A 201 -3.15 17.46 -14.62
CA ARG A 201 -4.38 17.92 -13.97
C ARG A 201 -4.01 18.73 -12.73
N GLN A 202 -4.74 19.82 -12.50
CA GLN A 202 -4.53 20.63 -11.31
C GLN A 202 -4.90 19.79 -10.09
N ALA A 203 -3.93 19.55 -9.20
CA ALA A 203 -4.18 18.85 -7.96
C ALA A 203 -5.29 19.59 -7.18
N MET A 204 -6.22 18.82 -6.61
CA MET A 204 -7.26 19.37 -5.76
C MET A 204 -6.61 20.23 -4.68
N GLN A 205 -7.08 21.46 -4.48
CA GLN A 205 -6.56 22.32 -3.42
C GLN A 205 -7.04 21.79 -2.07
N LEU A 206 -6.18 20.99 -1.42
CA LEU A 206 -6.44 20.45 -0.10
C LEU A 206 -5.99 21.44 0.98
N SER A 207 -6.79 21.58 2.03
CA SER A 207 -6.35 22.33 3.22
C SER A 207 -5.16 21.62 3.89
N VAL A 208 -4.31 22.39 4.57
CA VAL A 208 -3.14 21.85 5.29
C VAL A 208 -3.56 20.76 6.28
N GLU A 209 -4.66 20.96 6.99
CA GLU A 209 -5.22 19.99 7.93
C GLU A 209 -5.66 18.68 7.24
N LYS A 210 -6.33 18.77 6.08
CA LYS A 210 -6.74 17.58 5.32
C LYS A 210 -5.51 16.80 4.82
N LYS A 211 -4.48 17.51 4.34
CA LYS A 211 -3.22 16.89 3.91
C LYS A 211 -2.52 16.15 5.06
N GLN A 212 -2.40 16.79 6.22
CA GLN A 212 -1.81 16.15 7.41
C GLN A 212 -2.59 14.91 7.87
N LYS A 213 -3.92 14.92 7.79
CA LYS A 213 -4.75 13.74 8.08
C LYS A 213 -4.50 12.60 7.10
N LEU A 214 -4.38 12.90 5.80
CA LEU A 214 -4.07 11.91 4.76
C LEU A 214 -2.66 11.34 4.90
N ASP A 215 -1.67 12.18 5.21
CA ASP A 215 -0.29 11.78 5.51
C ASP A 215 -0.24 10.88 6.75
N GLY A 216 -0.94 11.25 7.82
CA GLY A 216 -1.06 10.45 9.03
C GLY A 216 -1.71 9.10 8.78
N ARG A 217 -2.76 9.04 7.93
CA ARG A 217 -3.39 7.78 7.52
C ARG A 217 -2.43 6.89 6.73
N THR A 218 -1.72 7.47 5.77
CA THR A 218 -0.80 6.74 4.88
C THR A 218 0.41 6.19 5.64
N THR A 219 0.95 6.95 6.58
CA THR A 219 2.09 6.53 7.40
C THR A 219 1.71 5.45 8.43
N ARG A 220 0.51 5.56 9.01
CA ARG A 220 -0.03 4.57 9.96
C ARG A 220 -0.41 3.24 9.30
N ALA A 221 -1.03 3.30 8.13
CA ALA A 221 -1.57 2.13 7.45
C ALA A 221 -0.46 1.19 6.96
N PHE A 222 -0.76 -0.11 6.93
CA PHE A 222 0.09 -1.08 6.28
C PHE A 222 0.11 -0.88 4.77
N LYS A 223 1.25 -1.18 4.15
CA LYS A 223 1.33 -1.26 2.69
C LYS A 223 0.31 -2.28 2.17
N PRO A 224 -0.32 -2.04 1.00
CA PRO A 224 -1.26 -2.99 0.42
C PRO A 224 -0.62 -4.36 0.24
N ALA A 225 -1.29 -5.41 0.72
CA ALA A 225 -0.87 -6.79 0.61
C ALA A 225 -2.06 -7.68 0.23
N SER A 226 -1.78 -8.79 -0.44
CA SER A 226 -2.79 -9.78 -0.83
C SER A 226 -3.33 -10.57 0.36
N SER A 227 -2.54 -10.70 1.43
CA SER A 227 -2.90 -11.37 2.68
C SER A 227 -2.32 -10.66 3.89
N TYR A 228 -3.09 -10.66 4.98
CA TYR A 228 -2.73 -10.16 6.30
C TYR A 228 -2.91 -11.25 7.35
N HIS A 229 -1.96 -11.32 8.28
CA HIS A 229 -2.04 -12.17 9.47
C HIS A 229 -2.44 -11.31 10.67
N LEU A 230 -3.53 -11.64 11.36
CA LEU A 230 -4.01 -10.91 12.53
C LEU A 230 -3.73 -11.75 13.77
N THR A 231 -2.95 -11.23 14.71
CA THR A 231 -2.58 -11.96 15.93
C THR A 231 -3.16 -11.26 17.15
N PHE A 232 -4.12 -11.90 17.82
CA PHE A 232 -4.74 -11.39 19.04
C PHE A 232 -4.08 -12.02 20.27
N SER A 233 -3.49 -11.18 21.12
CA SER A 233 -2.62 -11.61 22.20
C SER A 233 -3.12 -11.07 23.53
N LEU A 234 -3.43 -11.94 24.49
CA LEU A 234 -3.73 -11.54 25.86
C LEU A 234 -2.45 -11.61 26.70
N PHE A 235 -1.99 -10.46 27.18
CA PHE A 235 -0.77 -10.33 27.98
C PHE A 235 -1.11 -9.93 29.42
N THR A 236 -0.58 -10.70 30.37
CA THR A 236 -0.83 -10.48 31.79
C THR A 236 0.49 -10.58 32.57
N PRO A 237 0.76 -9.70 33.56
CA PRO A 237 2.00 -9.73 34.33
C PRO A 237 2.03 -10.87 35.37
N GLY A 238 0.90 -11.55 35.59
CA GLY A 238 0.76 -12.64 36.56
C GLY A 238 0.13 -13.90 35.94
N ALA A 239 -0.47 -14.73 36.79
CA ALA A 239 -1.14 -15.96 36.37
C ALA A 239 -2.59 -15.76 35.88
N SER A 240 -3.17 -14.57 36.09
CA SER A 240 -4.57 -14.27 35.83
C SER A 240 -4.71 -12.93 35.08
N PRO A 241 -5.67 -12.82 34.14
CA PRO A 241 -6.51 -13.91 33.60
C PRO A 241 -5.68 -14.91 32.78
N SER A 242 -6.04 -16.19 32.86
CA SER A 242 -5.38 -17.27 32.10
C SER A 242 -6.16 -17.70 30.86
N ALA A 243 -7.42 -17.30 30.77
CA ALA A 243 -8.31 -17.63 29.68
C ALA A 243 -9.20 -16.44 29.31
N TRP A 244 -9.70 -16.46 28.08
CA TRP A 244 -10.59 -15.45 27.52
C TRP A 244 -11.48 -16.07 26.44
N GLU A 245 -12.70 -15.56 26.29
CA GLU A 245 -13.67 -16.03 25.29
C GLU A 245 -13.46 -15.37 23.92
N ILE A 246 -12.21 -15.41 23.43
CA ILE A 246 -11.81 -14.68 22.23
C ILE A 246 -12.47 -15.21 20.95
N ASP A 247 -12.69 -16.53 20.83
CA ASP A 247 -13.23 -17.11 19.60
C ASP A 247 -14.65 -16.60 19.28
N GLN A 248 -15.48 -16.45 20.32
CA GLN A 248 -16.82 -15.88 20.18
C GLN A 248 -16.76 -14.37 19.91
N ALA A 249 -15.88 -13.67 20.63
CA ALA A 249 -15.71 -12.22 20.49
C ALA A 249 -15.22 -11.83 19.08
N LEU A 250 -14.29 -12.59 18.50
CA LEU A 250 -13.81 -12.42 17.13
C LEU A 250 -14.94 -12.64 16.12
N LYS A 251 -15.75 -13.68 16.32
CA LYS A 251 -16.88 -14.00 15.43
C LYS A 251 -17.97 -12.93 15.45
N GLU A 252 -18.24 -12.34 16.60
CA GLU A 252 -19.30 -11.33 16.77
C GLU A 252 -18.87 -9.92 16.36
N TYR A 253 -17.64 -9.50 16.68
CA TYR A 253 -17.21 -8.10 16.54
C TYR A 253 -16.20 -7.87 15.39
N ILE A 254 -15.30 -8.82 15.12
CA ILE A 254 -14.24 -8.64 14.10
C ILE A 254 -14.67 -9.23 12.75
N GLN A 255 -15.32 -10.39 12.74
CA GLN A 255 -15.73 -11.07 11.51
C GLN A 255 -16.68 -10.23 10.63
N PRO A 256 -17.65 -9.46 11.16
CA PRO A 256 -18.50 -8.60 10.34
C PRO A 256 -17.72 -7.51 9.58
N LEU A 257 -16.57 -7.08 10.09
CA LEU A 257 -15.68 -6.15 9.42
C LEU A 257 -14.79 -6.85 8.38
N LEU A 258 -14.31 -8.06 8.70
CA LEU A 258 -13.43 -8.84 7.80
C LEU A 258 -14.17 -9.40 6.59
N ASN A 259 -15.43 -9.79 6.73
CA ASN A 259 -16.20 -10.41 5.63
C ASN A 259 -16.28 -9.47 4.40
N PRO A 260 -16.67 -8.20 4.52
CA PRO A 260 -16.64 -7.26 3.39
C PRO A 260 -15.22 -6.97 2.87
N LEU A 261 -14.24 -6.84 3.77
CA LEU A 261 -12.84 -6.58 3.43
C LEU A 261 -12.15 -7.75 2.74
N SER A 262 -12.71 -8.97 2.83
CA SER A 262 -12.19 -10.16 2.17
C SER A 262 -12.16 -10.04 0.64
N SER A 263 -12.96 -9.13 0.08
CA SER A 263 -12.90 -8.75 -1.35
C SER A 263 -11.57 -8.12 -1.74
N VAL A 264 -10.93 -7.40 -0.81
CA VAL A 264 -9.68 -6.65 -1.05
C VAL A 264 -8.45 -7.46 -0.64
N SER A 265 -8.51 -8.19 0.48
CA SER A 265 -7.35 -8.93 1.01
C SER A 265 -7.80 -10.18 1.77
N LYS A 266 -6.95 -11.21 1.79
CA LYS A 266 -7.19 -12.41 2.60
C LYS A 266 -6.73 -12.18 4.04
N PHE A 267 -7.48 -12.71 5.00
CA PHE A 267 -7.14 -12.60 6.41
C PHE A 267 -7.01 -13.97 7.03
N THR A 268 -6.03 -14.11 7.92
CA THR A 268 -5.88 -15.25 8.82
C THR A 268 -5.78 -14.72 10.23
N ILE A 269 -6.31 -15.47 11.19
CA ILE A 269 -6.39 -15.04 12.59
C ILE A 269 -5.73 -16.08 13.46
N ASP A 270 -4.78 -15.63 14.27
CA ASP A 270 -4.11 -16.41 15.31
C ASP A 270 -4.41 -15.78 16.67
N THR A 271 -4.58 -16.61 17.70
CA THR A 271 -4.80 -16.15 19.07
C THR A 271 -3.73 -16.72 19.99
N GLN A 272 -3.29 -15.91 20.96
CA GLN A 272 -2.30 -16.33 21.95
C GLN A 272 -2.59 -15.74 23.32
N VAL A 273 -2.13 -16.44 24.36
CA VAL A 273 -2.19 -15.97 25.75
C VAL A 273 -0.78 -16.09 26.31
N GLN A 274 -0.22 -14.96 26.77
CA GLN A 274 1.07 -14.90 27.43
C GLN A 274 0.90 -14.46 28.87
N LEU A 275 1.27 -15.36 29.78
CA LEU A 275 1.31 -15.10 31.22
C LEU A 275 2.70 -14.60 31.61
N TYR A 276 2.76 -13.90 32.74
CA TYR A 276 3.99 -13.32 33.28
C TYR A 276 4.71 -12.37 32.31
N ALA A 277 3.94 -11.67 31.47
CA ALA A 277 4.40 -10.60 30.61
C ALA A 277 4.64 -9.33 31.44
N ALA A 278 5.84 -9.21 32.01
CA ALA A 278 6.26 -7.99 32.70
C ALA A 278 6.49 -6.83 31.70
N PHE A 279 6.47 -5.61 32.22
CA PHE A 279 6.84 -4.42 31.44
C PHE A 279 8.27 -4.53 30.92
N SER A 280 8.54 -3.94 29.76
CA SER A 280 9.90 -3.84 29.25
C SER A 280 10.81 -3.14 30.26
N PRO A 281 12.01 -3.66 30.54
CA PRO A 281 12.98 -2.96 31.39
C PRO A 281 13.48 -1.65 30.76
N SER A 282 13.17 -1.40 29.48
CA SER A 282 13.53 -0.20 28.74
C SER A 282 12.60 1.00 28.96
N ILE A 283 11.48 0.82 29.66
CA ILE A 283 10.57 1.92 30.00
C ILE A 283 10.66 2.26 31.48
N SER A 284 10.33 3.51 31.84
CA SER A 284 10.38 3.97 33.24
C SER A 284 9.32 3.27 34.11
N GLY A 285 8.39 2.56 33.47
CA GLY A 285 7.29 1.86 34.10
C GLY A 285 6.13 2.79 34.45
N PRO A 286 5.01 2.25 34.93
CA PRO A 286 3.87 3.06 35.33
C PRO A 286 4.21 3.88 36.58
N VAL A 287 3.86 5.16 36.57
CA VAL A 287 4.05 6.09 37.70
C VAL A 287 2.72 6.22 38.44
N PHE A 288 2.75 6.10 39.77
CA PHE A 288 1.56 6.31 40.58
C PHE A 288 1.32 7.80 40.79
N ASP A 289 0.13 8.26 40.42
CA ASP A 289 -0.33 9.63 40.62
C ASP A 289 -1.20 9.67 41.89
N GLU A 290 -0.63 10.19 42.99
CA GLU A 290 -1.29 10.26 44.31
C GLU A 290 -2.53 11.15 44.30
N ASP A 291 -2.55 12.21 43.48
CA ASP A 291 -3.67 13.17 43.44
C ASP A 291 -4.92 12.54 42.82
N ARG A 292 -4.73 11.58 41.91
CA ARG A 292 -5.80 10.96 41.13
C ARG A 292 -5.99 9.48 41.41
N ASN A 293 -5.22 8.91 42.35
CA ASN A 293 -5.26 7.52 42.77
C ASN A 293 -5.24 6.53 41.58
N ARG A 294 -4.36 6.76 40.61
CA ARG A 294 -4.25 5.96 39.37
C ARG A 294 -2.81 5.78 38.94
N TRP A 295 -2.57 4.73 38.17
CA TRP A 295 -1.28 4.49 37.52
C TRP A 295 -1.30 5.10 36.12
N SER A 296 -0.26 5.84 35.77
CA SER A 296 -0.14 6.51 34.48
C SER A 296 1.08 6.03 33.69
N LEU A 297 0.89 5.86 32.38
CA LEU A 297 1.97 5.67 31.40
C LEU A 297 2.16 6.95 30.61
N HIS A 298 3.41 7.38 30.45
CA HIS A 298 3.75 8.50 29.59
C HIS A 298 3.72 8.10 28.11
N TYR A 299 3.35 9.04 27.24
CA TYR A 299 3.28 8.81 25.80
C TYR A 299 4.63 8.38 25.19
N SER A 300 5.76 8.88 25.73
CA SER A 300 7.12 8.52 25.30
C SER A 300 7.40 7.02 25.40
N ASP A 301 6.77 6.36 26.37
CA ASP A 301 7.08 4.99 26.74
C ASP A 301 6.14 3.98 26.03
N LEU A 302 5.13 4.45 25.28
CA LEU A 302 4.14 3.60 24.60
C LEU A 302 4.72 2.77 23.45
N THR A 303 5.73 3.28 22.77
CA THR A 303 6.43 2.52 21.71
C THR A 303 7.35 1.46 22.30
N GLY A 304 7.98 1.75 23.45
CA GLY A 304 8.81 0.81 24.21
C GLY A 304 8.02 -0.14 25.11
N PHE A 305 6.70 0.04 25.23
CA PHE A 305 5.81 -0.82 26.01
C PHE A 305 5.83 -2.27 25.50
N VAL A 306 5.88 -2.42 24.18
CA VAL A 306 5.96 -3.75 23.56
C VAL A 306 7.35 -4.30 23.75
N ASN A 307 7.50 -5.22 24.69
CA ASN A 307 8.77 -5.90 24.91
C ASN A 307 8.99 -7.00 23.86
N ALA A 308 9.31 -6.61 22.63
CA ALA A 308 9.55 -7.56 21.53
C ALA A 308 10.74 -8.51 21.79
N ALA A 309 11.59 -8.22 22.78
CA ALA A 309 12.71 -9.08 23.16
C ALA A 309 12.29 -10.24 24.08
N GLU A 310 11.29 -10.04 24.94
CA GLU A 310 10.83 -11.05 25.91
C GLU A 310 9.47 -11.66 25.57
N TRP A 311 8.64 -10.97 24.79
CA TRP A 311 7.34 -11.48 24.36
C TRP A 311 7.51 -12.30 23.08
N PRO A 312 7.28 -13.63 23.12
CA PRO A 312 7.31 -14.46 21.91
C PRO A 312 6.07 -14.15 21.07
N LEU A 313 6.11 -13.09 20.28
CA LEU A 313 5.08 -12.79 19.30
C LEU A 313 5.15 -13.86 18.22
N SER A 314 4.12 -14.70 18.14
CA SER A 314 4.03 -15.73 17.10
C SER A 314 4.05 -15.05 15.72
N PRO A 315 5.12 -15.22 14.91
CA PRO A 315 5.12 -14.67 13.57
C PRO A 315 4.04 -15.37 12.75
N GLY A 316 3.22 -14.61 12.02
CA GLY A 316 2.20 -15.18 11.14
C GLY A 316 2.81 -16.20 10.19
N ILE A 317 2.18 -17.36 10.05
CA ILE A 317 2.62 -18.42 9.15
C ILE A 317 2.07 -18.13 7.76
N GLY A 318 2.90 -17.62 6.84
CA GLY A 318 2.52 -17.41 5.45
C GLY A 318 3.19 -16.20 4.78
N SER A 319 2.63 -15.79 3.64
CA SER A 319 3.03 -14.58 2.94
C SER A 319 2.19 -13.40 3.40
N GLY A 320 2.82 -12.31 3.85
CA GLY A 320 2.11 -11.06 4.18
C GLY A 320 2.53 -10.48 5.53
N PRO A 321 2.21 -9.20 5.79
CA PRO A 321 2.52 -8.58 7.07
C PRO A 321 1.61 -9.12 8.19
N THR A 322 2.16 -9.18 9.40
CA THR A 322 1.43 -9.52 10.63
C THR A 322 1.00 -8.24 11.35
N ILE A 323 -0.28 -8.15 11.72
CA ILE A 323 -0.87 -7.07 12.51
C ILE A 323 -1.14 -7.60 13.91
N ASN A 324 -0.47 -7.03 14.91
CA ASN A 324 -0.54 -7.49 16.29
C ASN A 324 -1.61 -6.71 17.06
N PHE A 325 -2.54 -7.40 17.70
CA PHE A 325 -3.48 -6.82 18.66
C PHE A 325 -3.14 -7.35 20.05
N VAL A 326 -2.70 -6.46 20.93
CA VAL A 326 -2.31 -6.81 22.29
C VAL A 326 -3.35 -6.28 23.26
N LEU A 327 -4.02 -7.18 23.96
CA LEU A 327 -4.84 -6.87 25.12
C LEU A 327 -3.98 -7.05 26.37
N TYR A 328 -3.60 -5.95 27.00
CA TYR A 328 -2.83 -5.97 28.24
C TYR A 328 -3.78 -5.85 29.43
N HIS A 329 -3.74 -6.85 30.31
CA HIS A 329 -4.45 -6.82 31.58
C HIS A 329 -3.45 -6.50 32.71
N PRO A 330 -3.48 -5.30 33.32
CA PRO A 330 -2.58 -4.95 34.41
C PRO A 330 -2.86 -5.80 35.66
N SER A 331 -1.87 -5.90 36.55
CA SER A 331 -2.07 -6.48 37.88
C SER A 331 -3.05 -5.64 38.70
N ALA A 332 -3.81 -6.25 39.61
CA ALA A 332 -4.77 -5.54 40.47
C ALA A 332 -4.12 -4.37 41.25
N ASP A 333 -2.86 -4.51 41.65
CA ASP A 333 -2.10 -3.47 42.37
C ASP A 333 -1.75 -2.25 41.49
N LYS A 334 -1.78 -2.44 40.16
CA LYS A 334 -1.42 -1.44 39.15
C LYS A 334 -2.62 -1.01 38.29
N ALA A 335 -3.83 -1.32 38.75
CA ALA A 335 -5.08 -0.91 38.12
C ALA A 335 -5.73 0.23 38.92
N PRO A 336 -6.36 1.22 38.28
CA PRO A 336 -6.46 1.43 36.83
C PRO A 336 -5.17 2.01 36.24
N LEU A 337 -4.79 1.51 35.06
CA LEU A 337 -3.66 1.98 34.27
C LEU A 337 -4.17 2.79 33.07
N LEU A 338 -3.75 4.06 32.98
CA LEU A 338 -4.20 5.01 31.94
C LEU A 338 -3.01 5.73 31.30
N ILE A 339 -3.22 6.31 30.13
CA ILE A 339 -2.22 7.17 29.47
C ILE A 339 -2.30 8.58 30.07
N ALA A 340 -1.18 9.11 30.56
CA ALA A 340 -1.12 10.36 31.33
C ALA A 340 -1.71 11.58 30.61
N GLU A 341 -1.53 11.65 29.29
CA GLU A 341 -1.86 12.83 28.48
C GLU A 341 -3.32 12.88 28.02
N ASN A 342 -3.97 11.72 27.83
CA ASN A 342 -5.32 11.65 27.23
C ASN A 342 -6.30 10.81 28.07
N ASP A 343 -5.88 10.28 29.21
CA ASP A 343 -6.65 9.34 30.04
C ASP A 343 -7.21 8.13 29.26
N GLY A 344 -6.62 7.84 28.09
CA GLY A 344 -7.01 6.75 27.22
C GLY A 344 -6.40 5.42 27.64
N THR A 345 -6.95 4.33 27.12
CA THR A 345 -6.47 2.95 27.35
C THR A 345 -5.92 2.28 26.10
N SER A 346 -5.87 2.99 24.96
CA SER A 346 -5.57 2.40 23.66
C SER A 346 -4.64 3.26 22.83
N TRP A 347 -3.76 2.62 22.05
CA TRP A 347 -2.93 3.28 21.06
C TRP A 347 -2.58 2.35 19.89
N ILE A 348 -2.20 2.95 18.76
CA ILE A 348 -1.72 2.24 17.59
C ILE A 348 -0.22 2.45 17.44
N ILE A 349 0.48 1.38 17.07
CA ILE A 349 1.87 1.44 16.62
C ILE A 349 1.84 1.28 15.08
N PRO A 350 2.18 2.35 14.32
CA PRO A 350 2.18 2.33 12.85
C PRO A 350 2.89 1.11 12.26
N GLN A 351 2.25 0.47 11.28
CA GLN A 351 2.81 -0.70 10.57
C GLN A 351 3.23 -1.88 11.48
N TRP A 352 2.70 -1.95 12.71
CA TRP A 352 2.93 -3.06 13.62
C TRP A 352 1.61 -3.63 14.18
N GLY A 353 0.70 -2.77 14.66
CA GLY A 353 -0.46 -3.25 15.39
C GLY A 353 -1.05 -2.23 16.37
N ALA A 354 -1.80 -2.71 17.34
CA ALA A 354 -2.41 -1.89 18.37
C ALA A 354 -2.37 -2.56 19.75
N VAL A 355 -2.40 -1.72 20.78
CA VAL A 355 -2.37 -2.15 22.18
C VAL A 355 -3.57 -1.52 22.89
N GLN A 356 -4.26 -2.34 23.68
CA GLN A 356 -5.42 -1.98 24.49
C GLN A 356 -5.18 -2.43 25.93
N ILE A 357 -5.38 -1.54 26.89
CA ILE A 357 -5.32 -1.84 28.32
C ILE A 357 -6.73 -2.15 28.82
N HIS A 358 -6.95 -3.38 29.27
CA HIS A 358 -8.18 -3.78 29.92
C HIS A 358 -8.07 -3.58 31.43
N ASN A 359 -8.72 -2.56 31.97
CA ASN A 359 -8.72 -2.31 33.41
C ASN A 359 -9.84 -3.12 34.09
N PRO A 360 -9.53 -4.07 35.00
CA PRO A 360 -10.55 -4.85 35.68
C PRO A 360 -11.37 -3.98 36.64
N PRO A 361 -12.67 -4.28 36.84
CA PRO A 361 -13.48 -3.57 37.82
C PRO A 361 -12.95 -3.78 39.25
N PRO A 362 -13.04 -2.75 40.12
CA PRO A 362 -12.45 -2.80 41.45
C PRO A 362 -13.04 -3.95 42.28
N GLY A 363 -12.16 -4.83 42.77
CA GLY A 363 -12.52 -5.95 43.64
C GLY A 363 -12.87 -7.27 42.92
N GLN A 364 -12.77 -7.34 41.60
CA GLN A 364 -12.92 -8.60 40.84
C GLN A 364 -11.58 -9.06 40.25
N ASN A 365 -11.02 -10.12 40.83
CA ASN A 365 -9.92 -10.87 40.21
C ASN A 365 -10.54 -11.94 39.29
N THR A 366 -10.90 -11.56 38.06
CA THR A 366 -11.43 -12.52 37.09
C THR A 366 -10.31 -13.43 36.59
N THR A 367 -10.49 -14.73 36.76
CA THR A 367 -9.57 -15.75 36.22
C THR A 367 -9.75 -15.95 34.72
N LYS A 368 -10.93 -15.59 34.20
CA LYS A 368 -11.33 -15.69 32.81
C LYS A 368 -12.09 -14.43 32.38
N LEU A 369 -11.75 -13.88 31.20
CA LEU A 369 -12.46 -12.77 30.58
C LEU A 369 -13.66 -13.29 29.77
N THR A 370 -14.85 -12.76 30.05
CA THR A 370 -16.09 -13.14 29.36
C THR A 370 -16.31 -12.30 28.09
N LEU A 371 -17.24 -12.72 27.24
CA LEU A 371 -17.63 -11.96 26.04
C LEU A 371 -18.06 -10.51 26.36
N GLU A 372 -18.77 -10.29 27.48
CA GLU A 372 -19.24 -8.94 27.86
C GLU A 372 -18.09 -8.03 28.27
N ASP A 373 -17.08 -8.58 28.96
CA ASP A 373 -15.87 -7.86 29.37
C ASP A 373 -15.03 -7.45 28.14
N LEU A 374 -14.97 -8.32 27.12
CA LEU A 374 -14.20 -8.09 25.90
C LEU A 374 -14.89 -7.17 24.90
N ARG A 375 -16.21 -6.95 25.00
CA ARG A 375 -16.97 -6.11 24.06
C ARG A 375 -16.34 -4.73 23.81
N PRO A 376 -16.06 -3.89 24.83
CA PRO A 376 -15.47 -2.57 24.59
C PRO A 376 -14.10 -2.65 23.91
N ASP A 377 -13.26 -3.62 24.30
CA ASP A 377 -11.92 -3.80 23.75
C ASP A 377 -11.97 -4.26 22.28
N MET A 378 -12.90 -5.15 21.94
CA MET A 378 -13.07 -5.62 20.56
C MET A 378 -13.59 -4.53 19.62
N LEU A 379 -14.46 -3.62 20.09
CA LEU A 379 -14.90 -2.48 19.30
C LEU A 379 -13.73 -1.52 19.01
N VAL A 380 -12.87 -1.27 20.01
CA VAL A 380 -11.64 -0.50 19.82
C VAL A 380 -10.70 -1.19 18.82
N PHE A 381 -10.51 -2.51 18.94
CA PHE A 381 -9.71 -3.26 17.97
C PHE A 381 -10.29 -3.24 16.56
N ALA A 382 -11.61 -3.27 16.38
CA ALA A 382 -12.24 -3.14 15.07
C ALA A 382 -11.93 -1.78 14.41
N ASP A 383 -12.04 -0.68 15.15
CA ASP A 383 -11.71 0.66 14.66
C ASP A 383 -10.21 0.81 14.36
N GLN A 384 -9.37 0.28 15.25
CA GLN A 384 -7.92 0.28 15.07
C GLN A 384 -7.49 -0.54 13.86
N LEU A 385 -8.11 -1.72 13.65
CA LEU A 385 -7.91 -2.57 12.47
C LEU A 385 -8.31 -1.85 11.19
N ALA A 386 -9.49 -1.22 11.15
CA ALA A 386 -9.95 -0.47 9.98
C ALA A 386 -8.94 0.60 9.59
N SER A 387 -8.41 1.35 10.57
CA SER A 387 -7.44 2.39 10.24
C SER A 387 -6.00 1.90 10.04
N LEU A 388 -5.60 0.74 10.58
CA LEU A 388 -4.33 0.07 10.21
C LEU A 388 -4.38 -0.50 8.78
N LEU A 389 -5.55 -0.90 8.30
CA LEU A 389 -5.77 -1.29 6.90
C LEU A 389 -5.93 -0.09 5.96
N GLY A 390 -5.98 1.13 6.49
CA GLY A 390 -6.12 2.37 5.73
C GLY A 390 -7.54 2.69 5.28
N VAL A 391 -8.57 2.04 5.84
CA VAL A 391 -9.98 2.30 5.51
C VAL A 391 -10.29 3.78 5.77
N PRO A 392 -10.84 4.54 4.80
CA PRO A 392 -11.21 5.94 5.01
C PRO A 392 -12.21 6.09 6.15
N PRO A 393 -12.22 7.20 6.92
CA PRO A 393 -13.17 7.41 8.01
C PRO A 393 -14.58 7.80 7.55
N SER A 394 -14.71 8.31 6.33
CA SER A 394 -15.97 8.76 5.72
C SER A 394 -16.00 8.32 4.25
N PRO A 395 -17.18 8.12 3.64
CA PRO A 395 -18.54 8.33 4.18
C PRO A 395 -18.97 7.26 5.20
N PRO A 396 -20.08 7.41 5.94
CA PRO A 396 -20.48 6.46 6.99
C PRO A 396 -20.82 5.05 6.47
N SER A 397 -21.07 4.88 5.17
CA SER A 397 -21.33 3.56 4.58
C SER A 397 -20.06 2.72 4.47
N LEU A 398 -20.05 1.55 5.12
CA LEU A 398 -18.89 0.63 5.06
C LEU A 398 -18.60 0.16 3.63
N SER A 399 -19.64 -0.14 2.85
CA SER A 399 -19.49 -0.59 1.47
C SER A 399 -18.76 0.44 0.59
N LEU A 400 -19.11 1.73 0.73
CA LEU A 400 -18.46 2.82 0.02
C LEU A 400 -17.00 2.99 0.46
N ARG A 401 -16.75 2.93 1.78
CA ARG A 401 -15.37 3.00 2.33
C ARG A 401 -14.48 1.89 1.77
N ILE A 402 -15.00 0.67 1.62
CA ILE A 402 -14.27 -0.47 1.04
C ILE A 402 -14.04 -0.28 -0.46
N SER A 403 -15.05 0.20 -1.19
CA SER A 403 -14.90 0.48 -2.61
C SER A 403 -13.86 1.57 -2.89
N SER A 404 -13.84 2.62 -2.06
CA SER A 404 -12.86 3.70 -2.07
C SER A 404 -11.47 3.16 -1.77
N LEU A 405 -11.34 2.34 -0.71
CA LEU A 405 -10.08 1.68 -0.36
C LEU A 405 -9.54 0.80 -1.50
N ALA A 406 -10.41 0.05 -2.19
CA ALA A 406 -9.99 -0.78 -3.33
C ALA A 406 -9.39 0.08 -4.46
N ARG A 407 -10.03 1.22 -4.79
CA ARG A 407 -9.53 2.17 -5.78
C ARG A 407 -8.21 2.81 -5.36
N GLU A 408 -8.11 3.28 -4.11
CA GLU A 408 -6.87 3.83 -3.55
C GLU A 408 -5.72 2.80 -3.61
N ARG A 409 -5.98 1.54 -3.23
CA ARG A 409 -4.97 0.47 -3.24
C ARG A 409 -4.53 0.08 -4.64
N ALA A 410 -5.46 -0.09 -5.58
CA ALA A 410 -5.12 -0.37 -6.98
C ALA A 410 -4.22 0.73 -7.56
N THR A 411 -4.54 1.99 -7.28
CA THR A 411 -3.75 3.16 -7.68
C THR A 411 -2.35 3.13 -7.06
N ALA A 412 -2.25 2.89 -5.76
CA ALA A 412 -0.97 2.83 -5.05
C ALA A 412 -0.09 1.68 -5.57
N LEU A 413 -0.68 0.52 -5.90
CA LEU A 413 0.02 -0.63 -6.48
C LEU A 413 0.52 -0.34 -7.90
N ILE A 414 -0.31 0.26 -8.76
CA ILE A 414 0.09 0.69 -10.12
C ILE A 414 1.27 1.68 -10.03
N LEU A 415 1.17 2.68 -9.16
CA LEU A 415 2.23 3.67 -8.97
C LEU A 415 3.53 3.03 -8.46
N SER A 416 3.44 2.15 -7.45
CA SER A 416 4.59 1.45 -6.88
C SER A 416 5.28 0.55 -7.90
N ALA A 417 4.52 -0.24 -8.65
CA ALA A 417 5.06 -1.11 -9.70
C ALA A 417 5.70 -0.31 -10.84
N SER A 418 5.04 0.75 -11.31
CA SER A 418 5.56 1.63 -12.37
C SER A 418 6.85 2.34 -11.95
N SER A 419 6.90 2.86 -10.72
CA SER A 419 8.11 3.47 -10.14
C SER A 419 9.26 2.46 -10.03
N THR A 420 8.96 1.22 -9.64
CA THR A 420 9.95 0.13 -9.55
C THR A 420 10.50 -0.24 -10.94
N LEU A 421 9.65 -0.32 -11.96
CA LEU A 421 10.07 -0.55 -13.35
C LEU A 421 10.98 0.59 -13.84
N GLY A 422 10.63 1.86 -13.58
CA GLY A 422 11.46 3.00 -13.94
C GLY A 422 12.81 3.04 -13.21
N ALA A 423 12.84 2.65 -11.92
CA ALA A 423 14.08 2.49 -11.18
C ALA A 423 14.97 1.37 -11.78
N LEU A 424 14.37 0.22 -12.11
CA LEU A 424 15.07 -0.90 -12.74
C LEU A 424 15.59 -0.54 -14.14
N SER A 425 14.82 0.18 -14.95
CA SER A 425 15.25 0.69 -16.26
C SER A 425 16.50 1.58 -16.13
N ARG A 426 16.48 2.56 -15.20
CA ARG A 426 17.64 3.43 -14.94
C ARG A 426 18.86 2.67 -14.43
N LEU A 427 18.65 1.67 -13.56
CA LEU A 427 19.71 0.81 -13.04
C LEU A 427 20.37 0.00 -14.16
N THR A 428 19.57 -0.60 -15.04
CA THR A 428 20.07 -1.46 -16.13
C THR A 428 20.82 -0.65 -17.18
N LEU A 429 20.42 0.59 -17.45
CA LEU A 429 21.16 1.50 -18.32
C LEU A 429 22.50 1.94 -17.71
N LYS A 430 22.55 2.20 -16.39
CA LYS A 430 23.77 2.64 -15.70
C LYS A 430 24.79 1.53 -15.48
N LEU A 431 24.34 0.31 -15.20
CA LEU A 431 25.19 -0.81 -14.82
C LEU A 431 25.21 -1.86 -15.94
N THR A 432 26.00 -1.58 -16.98
CA THR A 432 26.12 -2.46 -18.16
C THR A 432 26.89 -3.75 -17.90
N SER A 433 27.67 -3.79 -16.81
CA SER A 433 28.50 -4.93 -16.40
C SER A 433 27.79 -5.91 -15.45
N ILE A 434 26.48 -5.79 -15.23
CA ILE A 434 25.71 -6.67 -14.35
C ILE A 434 24.89 -7.67 -15.15
N GLU A 435 24.88 -8.92 -14.68
CA GLU A 435 24.04 -10.00 -15.20
C GLU A 435 22.55 -9.69 -15.03
N ILE A 436 21.75 -9.98 -16.06
CA ILE A 436 20.28 -9.87 -15.98
C ILE A 436 19.70 -11.28 -16.15
N PRO A 437 19.35 -11.95 -15.04
CA PRO A 437 18.76 -13.28 -15.07
C PRO A 437 17.45 -13.31 -15.86
N THR A 438 17.14 -14.45 -16.47
CA THR A 438 15.88 -14.67 -17.19
C THR A 438 14.66 -14.58 -16.28
N SER A 439 14.82 -14.91 -14.99
CA SER A 439 13.76 -14.73 -13.98
C SER A 439 13.35 -13.27 -13.84
N VAL A 440 14.31 -12.33 -13.83
CA VAL A 440 14.03 -10.89 -13.76
C VAL A 440 13.30 -10.44 -15.02
N ALA A 441 13.75 -10.85 -16.20
CA ALA A 441 13.09 -10.50 -17.46
C ALA A 441 11.64 -11.01 -17.50
N LYS A 442 11.41 -12.26 -17.05
CA LYS A 442 10.06 -12.82 -16.92
C LYS A 442 9.20 -12.05 -15.92
N SER A 443 9.75 -11.69 -14.76
CA SER A 443 9.02 -10.87 -13.77
C SER A 443 8.66 -9.48 -14.30
N VAL A 444 9.54 -8.86 -15.11
CA VAL A 444 9.24 -7.58 -15.77
C VAL A 444 8.10 -7.73 -16.78
N ASP A 445 8.14 -8.76 -17.63
CA ASP A 445 7.09 -9.05 -18.61
C ASP A 445 5.74 -9.34 -17.96
N GLU A 446 5.73 -10.16 -16.90
CA GLU A 446 4.54 -10.44 -16.09
C GLU A 446 4.00 -9.17 -15.42
N THR A 447 4.88 -8.30 -14.92
CA THR A 447 4.48 -7.04 -14.28
C THR A 447 3.85 -6.09 -15.29
N LEU A 448 4.43 -5.93 -16.48
CA LEU A 448 3.87 -5.10 -17.55
C LEU A 448 2.49 -5.62 -17.99
N THR A 449 2.36 -6.93 -18.20
CA THR A 449 1.09 -7.55 -18.57
C THR A 449 0.00 -7.32 -17.50
N ARG A 450 0.38 -7.42 -16.22
CA ARG A 450 -0.55 -7.16 -15.11
C ARG A 450 -0.92 -5.68 -14.99
N LEU A 451 0.03 -4.78 -15.20
CA LEU A 451 -0.21 -3.34 -15.22
C LEU A 451 -1.17 -2.94 -16.35
N ASP A 452 -0.98 -3.47 -17.56
CA ASP A 452 -1.86 -3.22 -18.71
C ASP A 452 -3.30 -3.68 -18.39
N ARG A 453 -3.44 -4.88 -17.82
CA ARG A 453 -4.74 -5.43 -17.43
C ARG A 453 -5.40 -4.62 -16.32
N ALA A 454 -4.63 -4.25 -15.28
CA ALA A 454 -5.13 -3.43 -14.18
C ALA A 454 -5.63 -2.06 -14.67
N CYS A 455 -4.92 -1.43 -15.62
CA CYS A 455 -5.36 -0.18 -16.23
C CYS A 455 -6.66 -0.33 -17.03
N GLN A 456 -6.76 -1.38 -17.85
CA GLN A 456 -7.99 -1.65 -18.62
C GLN A 456 -9.18 -1.90 -17.71
N ASP A 457 -9.01 -2.70 -16.66
CA ASP A 457 -10.06 -3.00 -15.69
C ASP A 457 -10.48 -1.75 -14.89
N LEU A 458 -9.52 -0.91 -14.51
CA LEU A 458 -9.79 0.38 -13.84
C LEU A 458 -10.61 1.31 -14.74
N GLN A 459 -10.27 1.43 -16.03
CA GLN A 459 -11.00 2.23 -17.01
C GLN A 459 -12.40 1.68 -17.34
N GLN A 460 -12.63 0.39 -17.14
CA GLN A 460 -13.94 -0.24 -17.30
C GLN A 460 -14.80 -0.19 -16.02
N GLY A 461 -14.24 0.27 -14.89
CA GLY A 461 -14.92 0.30 -13.59
C GLY A 461 -14.91 -1.03 -12.84
N ASN A 462 -14.10 -2.01 -13.28
CA ASN A 462 -13.93 -3.31 -12.63
C ASN A 462 -12.82 -3.25 -11.57
N PHE A 463 -13.04 -2.47 -10.51
CA PHE A 463 -12.01 -2.17 -9.51
C PHE A 463 -11.49 -3.40 -8.74
N GLN A 464 -12.32 -4.43 -8.59
CA GLN A 464 -11.95 -5.67 -7.89
C GLN A 464 -11.00 -6.56 -8.71
N SER A 465 -11.07 -6.52 -10.04
CA SER A 465 -10.14 -7.26 -10.90
C SER A 465 -8.86 -6.48 -11.19
N ALA A 466 -8.93 -5.15 -11.08
CA ALA A 466 -7.77 -4.27 -11.18
C ALA A 466 -6.81 -4.38 -9.98
N LEU A 467 -7.35 -4.69 -8.80
CA LEU A 467 -6.59 -4.97 -7.57
C LEU A 467 -5.98 -6.38 -7.61
#